data_AF-A0A2E9WRY2-F1
#
_entry.id   AF-A0A2E9WRY2-F1
#
_cell.length_a   1.000
_cell.length_b   1.000
_cell.length_c   1.000
_cell.angle_alpha   90.00
_cell.angle_beta   90.00
_cell.angle_gamma   90.00
#
_symmetry.space_group_name_H-M   'P 1'
#
loop_
_entity.id
_entity.type
_entity.pdbx_description
1 polymer ?
#
loop_
_entity_poly.entity_id
_entity_poly.type
_entity_poly.pdbx_seq_one_letter_code
_entity_poly.pdbx_strand_id
1 'polypeptide(L)'
;MIKKFFIHIPKNGGMSIRRSNIARPKVMIATPQTHKTGEYTQAVRNKMQSLGEHDGFEHARWRDISKGLQDKMQFFAIVRNPWDRVVSRYFFAKKVIYLEENSDHYGETEYSDCSSFEAFLEERHKWGGHEYMWHRAIRGWYPAKDYVTCDKGI
;
A
#
# COMPACT_ATOMS: atom_id res chain seq x y z
N MET A 1 6.65 -24.20 10.36
CA MET A 1 6.14 -23.75 9.05
C MET A 1 5.42 -22.41 9.25
N ILE A 2 5.74 -21.36 8.49
CA ILE A 2 5.07 -20.05 8.60
C ILE A 2 3.63 -20.22 8.13
N LYS A 3 2.65 -19.94 8.99
CA LYS A 3 1.21 -20.08 8.70
C LYS A 3 0.46 -18.75 8.57
N LYS A 4 1.14 -17.62 8.83
CA LYS A 4 0.50 -16.29 8.87
C LYS A 4 0.94 -15.44 7.69
N PHE A 5 -0.03 -14.78 7.04
CA PHE A 5 0.21 -13.83 5.96
C PHE A 5 -0.22 -12.44 6.42
N PHE A 6 0.69 -11.48 6.36
CA PHE A 6 0.42 -10.09 6.74
C PHE A 6 0.03 -9.27 5.51
N ILE A 7 -1.21 -8.77 5.51
CA ILE A 7 -1.67 -7.79 4.52
C ILE A 7 -1.18 -6.41 4.96
N HIS A 8 -0.16 -5.90 4.26
CA HIS A 8 0.47 -4.64 4.58
C HIS A 8 -0.30 -3.45 3.98
N ILE A 9 -1.28 -2.94 4.71
CA ILE A 9 -2.00 -1.73 4.32
C ILE A 9 -1.07 -0.51 4.49
N PRO A 10 -0.87 0.34 3.46
CA PRO A 10 -0.04 1.53 3.59
C PRO A 10 -0.40 2.38 4.82
N LYS A 11 0.62 2.83 5.54
CA LYS A 11 0.51 3.71 6.72
C LYS A 11 -0.30 3.15 7.90
N ASN A 12 -0.39 1.83 8.04
CA ASN A 12 -0.97 1.15 9.22
C ASN A 12 0.08 0.38 10.05
N GLY A 13 1.29 0.93 10.22
CA GLY A 13 2.32 0.32 11.07
C GLY A 13 3.02 -0.91 10.49
N GLY A 14 2.85 -1.22 9.20
CA GLY A 14 3.49 -2.39 8.61
C GLY A 14 5.03 -2.34 8.58
N MET A 15 5.65 -1.15 8.64
CA MET A 15 7.10 -1.03 8.83
C MET A 15 7.57 -1.59 10.17
N SER A 16 6.74 -1.53 11.22
CA SER A 16 7.06 -2.14 12.53
C SER A 16 7.12 -3.66 12.42
N ILE A 17 6.23 -4.28 11.63
CA ILE A 17 6.30 -5.71 11.31
C ILE A 17 7.52 -6.01 10.44
N ARG A 18 7.78 -5.20 9.40
CA ARG A 18 8.86 -5.45 8.43
C ARG A 18 10.26 -5.36 9.04
N ARG A 19 10.46 -4.44 9.98
CA ARG A 19 11.77 -4.20 10.63
C ARG A 19 11.96 -4.97 11.94
N SER A 20 10.91 -5.61 12.47
CA SER A 20 11.01 -6.38 13.71
C SER A 20 11.76 -7.70 13.49
N ASN A 21 12.83 -7.91 14.26
CA ASN A 21 13.53 -9.20 14.33
C ASN A 21 12.69 -10.33 14.96
N ILE A 22 11.61 -10.01 15.68
CA ILE A 22 10.72 -10.98 16.32
C ILE A 22 9.52 -11.33 15.41
N ALA A 23 8.88 -10.32 14.81
CA ALA A 23 7.65 -10.51 14.04
C ALA A 23 7.93 -10.87 12.58
N ARG A 24 8.90 -10.22 11.91
CA ARG A 24 9.18 -10.41 10.48
C ARG A 24 9.44 -11.88 10.09
N PRO A 25 10.19 -12.68 10.86
CA PRO A 25 10.45 -14.09 10.50
C PRO A 25 9.23 -15.00 10.66
N LYS A 26 8.18 -14.53 11.33
CA LYS A 26 6.99 -15.33 11.67
C LYS A 26 5.83 -15.12 10.69
N VAL A 27 6.00 -14.26 9.68
CA VAL A 27 4.93 -13.87 8.76
C VAL A 27 5.43 -13.83 7.31
N MET A 28 4.55 -14.22 6.40
CA MET A 28 4.71 -13.95 4.97
C MET A 28 4.15 -12.57 4.64
N ILE A 29 4.71 -11.91 3.64
CA ILE A 29 4.21 -10.65 3.08
C ILE A 29 4.07 -10.81 1.57
N ALA A 30 3.31 -9.92 0.94
CA ALA A 30 3.14 -9.97 -0.50
C ALA A 30 4.46 -9.74 -1.25
N THR A 31 4.71 -10.61 -2.21
CA THR A 31 5.76 -10.55 -3.24
C THR A 31 5.15 -10.96 -4.58
N PRO A 32 5.83 -10.71 -5.71
CA PRO A 32 5.41 -11.21 -7.03
C PRO A 32 4.96 -12.68 -7.05
N GLN A 33 5.66 -13.56 -6.32
CA GLN A 33 5.38 -15.00 -6.28
C GLN A 33 4.13 -15.36 -5.47
N THR A 34 3.68 -14.44 -4.62
CA THR A 34 2.46 -14.65 -3.80
C THR A 34 1.20 -14.08 -4.45
N HIS A 35 1.34 -13.26 -5.49
CA HIS A 35 0.19 -12.65 -6.15
C HIS A 35 -0.69 -13.67 -6.87
N LYS A 36 -1.93 -13.27 -7.16
CA LYS A 36 -2.94 -14.13 -7.77
C LYS A 36 -2.51 -14.72 -9.10
N THR A 37 -1.84 -13.93 -9.94
CA THR A 37 -1.27 -14.38 -11.22
C THR A 37 -0.03 -13.58 -11.60
N GLY A 38 0.71 -14.06 -12.60
CA GLY A 38 1.83 -13.34 -13.19
C GLY A 38 1.37 -12.08 -13.94
N GLU A 39 0.24 -12.15 -14.64
CA GLU A 39 -0.36 -11.04 -15.37
C GLU A 39 -0.75 -9.90 -14.42
N TYR A 40 -1.31 -10.21 -13.25
CA TYR A 40 -1.58 -9.19 -12.23
C TYR A 40 -0.31 -8.46 -11.80
N THR A 41 0.76 -9.21 -11.54
CA THR A 41 2.05 -8.63 -11.13
C THR A 41 2.59 -7.71 -12.20
N GLN A 42 2.55 -8.14 -13.47
CA GLN A 42 3.02 -7.34 -14.58
C GLN A 42 2.14 -6.10 -14.81
N ALA A 43 0.82 -6.21 -14.63
CA ALA A 43 -0.09 -5.08 -14.73
C ALA A 43 0.18 -4.01 -13.66
N VAL A 44 0.41 -4.42 -12.40
CA VAL A 44 0.84 -3.50 -11.33
C VAL A 44 2.14 -2.81 -11.72
N ARG A 45 3.16 -3.58 -12.14
CA ARG A 45 4.45 -3.03 -12.56
C ARG A 45 4.32 -2.02 -13.68
N ASN A 46 3.61 -2.38 -14.76
CA ASN A 46 3.41 -1.50 -15.90
C ASN A 46 2.72 -0.19 -15.49
N LYS A 47 1.72 -0.28 -14.61
CA LYS A 47 1.02 0.89 -14.08
C LYS A 47 1.96 1.79 -13.27
N MET A 48 2.74 1.22 -12.36
CA MET A 48 3.67 1.98 -11.54
C MET A 48 4.78 2.61 -12.39
N GLN A 49 5.37 1.86 -13.33
CA GLN A 49 6.36 2.38 -14.26
C GLN A 49 5.82 3.52 -15.13
N SER A 50 4.59 3.42 -15.64
CA SER A 50 3.97 4.51 -16.42
C SER A 50 3.77 5.80 -15.64
N LEU A 51 3.81 5.73 -14.30
CA LEU A 51 3.66 6.86 -13.39
C LEU A 51 4.98 7.28 -12.74
N GLY A 52 6.11 6.63 -13.07
CA GLY A 52 7.40 6.84 -12.42
C GLY A 52 7.45 6.37 -10.97
N GLU A 53 6.66 5.36 -10.60
CA GLU A 53 6.50 4.89 -9.22
C GLU A 53 7.19 3.54 -8.99
N HIS A 54 7.65 3.27 -7.77
CA HIS A 54 8.04 1.92 -7.34
C HIS A 54 6.83 0.95 -7.29
N ASP A 55 7.05 -0.31 -7.65
CA ASP A 55 6.02 -1.36 -7.80
C ASP A 55 5.08 -1.51 -6.58
N GLY A 56 5.63 -1.42 -5.36
CA GLY A 56 4.84 -1.46 -4.11
C GLY A 56 4.11 -2.78 -3.87
N PHE A 57 4.62 -3.89 -4.40
CA PHE A 57 3.97 -5.21 -4.35
C PHE A 57 3.58 -5.68 -2.95
N GLU A 58 4.30 -5.26 -1.92
CA GLU A 58 3.99 -5.62 -0.53
C GLU A 58 2.59 -5.16 -0.09
N HIS A 59 2.02 -4.19 -0.79
CA HIS A 59 0.71 -3.58 -0.50
C HIS A 59 -0.46 -4.23 -1.25
N ALA A 60 -0.25 -5.42 -1.84
CA ALA A 60 -1.33 -6.20 -2.43
C ALA A 60 -2.46 -6.47 -1.42
N ARG A 61 -3.70 -6.37 -1.88
CA ARG A 61 -4.90 -6.68 -1.08
C ARG A 61 -5.03 -8.19 -0.93
N TRP A 62 -5.80 -8.65 0.06
CA TRP A 62 -6.07 -10.07 0.27
C TRP A 62 -6.55 -10.80 -1.00
N ARG A 63 -7.49 -10.19 -1.74
CA ARG A 63 -8.03 -10.74 -3.00
C ARG A 63 -7.03 -10.80 -4.15
N ASP A 64 -5.90 -10.11 -4.03
CA ASP A 64 -4.84 -10.09 -5.03
C ASP A 64 -3.71 -11.10 -4.72
N ILE A 65 -3.85 -11.88 -3.65
CA ILE A 65 -2.96 -13.00 -3.29
C ILE A 65 -3.47 -14.29 -3.93
N SER A 66 -2.58 -15.23 -4.25
CA SER A 66 -2.95 -16.51 -4.88
C SER A 66 -3.92 -17.34 -4.03
N LYS A 67 -4.88 -17.98 -4.70
CA LYS A 67 -5.90 -18.81 -4.04
C LYS A 67 -5.28 -19.93 -3.21
N GLY A 68 -4.19 -20.53 -3.70
CA GLY A 68 -3.44 -21.54 -2.97
C GLY A 68 -2.86 -21.06 -1.63
N LEU A 69 -2.53 -19.78 -1.50
CA LEU A 69 -2.14 -19.18 -0.22
C LEU A 69 -3.37 -18.78 0.62
N GLN A 70 -4.40 -18.21 -0.01
CA GLN A 70 -5.67 -17.89 0.65
C GLN A 70 -6.26 -19.10 1.40
N ASP A 71 -6.12 -20.30 0.84
CA ASP A 71 -6.68 -21.54 1.40
C ASP A 71 -5.83 -22.18 2.50
N LYS A 72 -4.55 -21.82 2.59
CA LYS A 72 -3.57 -22.49 3.47
C LYS A 72 -3.09 -21.63 4.62
N MET A 73 -3.28 -20.32 4.55
CA MET A 73 -2.70 -19.36 5.48
C MET A 73 -3.77 -18.61 6.27
N GLN A 74 -3.41 -18.24 7.50
CA GLN A 74 -4.18 -17.30 8.29
C GLN A 74 -3.74 -15.88 7.95
N PHE A 75 -4.65 -15.10 7.38
CA PHE A 75 -4.39 -13.71 7.04
C PHE A 75 -4.68 -12.80 8.22
N PHE A 76 -3.91 -11.73 8.36
CA PHE A 76 -4.20 -10.65 9.29
C PHE A 76 -3.67 -9.32 8.74
N ALA A 77 -4.22 -8.23 9.25
CA ALA A 77 -3.79 -6.88 8.95
C ALA A 77 -3.72 -6.07 10.25
N ILE A 78 -3.01 -4.95 10.21
CA ILE A 78 -3.12 -3.90 11.21
C ILE A 78 -3.94 -2.79 10.56
N VAL A 79 -4.96 -2.32 11.27
CA VAL A 79 -5.78 -1.18 10.87
C VAL A 79 -5.61 -0.05 11.88
N ARG A 80 -5.74 1.18 11.40
CA ARG A 80 -5.71 2.41 12.17
C ARG A 80 -6.98 3.20 11.89
N ASN A 81 -7.34 4.11 12.79
CA ASN A 81 -8.36 5.13 12.52
C ASN A 81 -8.15 5.76 11.12
N PRO A 82 -9.21 5.87 10.29
CA PRO A 82 -9.08 6.33 8.91
C PRO A 82 -8.46 7.73 8.76
N TRP A 83 -8.84 8.69 9.59
CA TRP A 83 -8.33 10.06 9.57
C TRP A 83 -6.85 10.10 9.94
N ASP A 84 -6.52 9.37 10.98
CA ASP A 84 -5.19 9.21 11.52
C ASP A 84 -4.21 8.60 10.48
N ARG A 85 -4.71 7.65 9.66
CA ARG A 85 -4.00 7.12 8.50
C ARG A 85 -3.80 8.18 7.43
N VAL A 86 -4.82 8.99 7.12
CA VAL A 86 -4.75 10.06 6.11
C VAL A 86 -3.77 11.16 6.52
N VAL A 87 -3.78 11.59 7.78
CA VAL A 87 -2.78 12.53 8.34
C VAL A 87 -1.36 11.95 8.21
N SER A 88 -1.18 10.65 8.48
CA SER A 88 0.12 10.00 8.27
C SER A 88 0.56 9.96 6.80
N ARG A 89 -0.38 9.87 5.86
CA ARG A 89 -0.10 9.97 4.41
C ARG A 89 0.31 11.39 4.03
N TYR A 90 -0.38 12.41 4.54
CA TYR A 90 -0.04 13.82 4.33
C TYR A 90 1.38 14.15 4.77
N PHE A 91 1.75 13.85 6.02
CA PHE A 91 3.12 14.11 6.50
C PHE A 91 4.17 13.24 5.80
N PHE A 92 3.79 12.05 5.33
CA PHE A 92 4.70 11.24 4.53
C PHE A 92 4.95 11.87 3.15
N ALA A 93 3.91 12.39 2.50
CA ALA A 93 4.05 13.13 1.24
C ALA A 93 4.94 14.36 1.43
N LYS A 94 4.73 15.15 2.49
CA LYS A 94 5.63 16.27 2.82
C LYS A 94 7.06 15.83 3.05
N LYS A 95 7.27 14.72 3.76
CA LYS A 95 8.61 14.19 4.03
C LYS A 95 9.33 13.86 2.73
N VAL A 96 8.71 13.10 1.83
CA VAL A 96 9.37 12.67 0.59
C VAL A 96 9.61 13.84 -0.37
N ILE A 97 8.66 14.77 -0.48
CA ILE A 97 8.77 15.89 -1.41
C ILE A 97 9.76 16.95 -0.89
N TYR A 98 9.73 17.30 0.40
CA TYR A 98 10.42 18.48 0.90
C TYR A 98 11.58 18.22 1.86
N LEU A 99 11.73 17.01 2.43
CA LEU A 99 12.69 16.77 3.52
C LEU A 99 13.69 15.65 3.24
N GLU A 100 13.30 14.61 2.51
CA GLU A 100 14.11 13.42 2.29
C GLU A 100 14.79 13.49 0.93
N GLU A 101 15.98 14.11 0.88
CA GLU A 101 16.77 14.35 -0.34
C GLU A 101 17.03 13.09 -1.18
N ASN A 102 17.11 11.93 -0.53
CA ASN A 102 17.32 10.64 -1.18
C ASN A 102 16.02 9.95 -1.62
N SER A 103 14.87 10.61 -1.53
CA SER A 103 13.59 10.04 -2.00
C SER A 103 13.42 10.23 -3.51
N ASP A 104 12.67 9.33 -4.14
CA ASP A 104 12.38 9.37 -5.58
C ASP A 104 11.59 10.62 -6.02
N HIS A 105 11.03 11.39 -5.08
CA HIS A 105 10.18 12.56 -5.36
C HIS A 105 10.68 13.84 -4.68
N TYR A 106 11.94 13.87 -4.23
CA TYR A 106 12.49 15.07 -3.60
C TYR A 106 12.50 16.24 -4.58
N GLY A 107 11.93 17.38 -4.16
CA GLY A 107 11.76 18.57 -5.00
C GLY A 107 10.61 18.51 -6.00
N GLU A 108 9.91 17.37 -6.15
CA GLU A 108 8.79 17.23 -7.09
C GLU A 108 7.49 17.78 -6.50
N THR A 109 7.33 19.10 -6.42
CA THR A 109 6.16 19.73 -5.76
C THR A 109 4.82 19.40 -6.43
N GLU A 110 4.84 19.09 -7.72
CA GLU A 110 3.65 18.69 -8.49
C GLU A 110 3.25 17.21 -8.27
N TYR A 111 4.04 16.43 -7.54
CA TYR A 111 3.77 15.01 -7.31
C TYR A 111 2.47 14.77 -6.52
N SER A 112 2.22 15.62 -5.51
CA SER A 112 1.03 15.62 -4.65
C SER A 112 0.88 16.99 -4.01
N ASP A 113 -0.31 17.58 -4.08
CA ASP A 113 -0.57 18.86 -3.40
C ASP A 113 -0.55 18.67 -1.88
N CYS A 114 0.48 19.24 -1.25
CA CYS A 114 0.68 19.21 0.20
C CYS A 114 0.71 20.62 0.82
N SER A 115 0.22 21.63 0.09
CA SER A 115 0.17 23.03 0.52
C SER A 115 -0.63 23.21 1.81
N SER A 116 -1.72 22.47 1.95
CA SER A 116 -2.48 22.28 3.20
C SER A 116 -2.97 20.83 3.33
N PHE A 117 -3.53 20.47 4.50
CA PHE A 117 -4.13 19.16 4.66
C PHE A 117 -5.39 19.02 3.79
N GLU A 118 -6.19 20.08 3.69
CA GLU A 118 -7.39 20.15 2.84
C GLU A 118 -7.03 19.96 1.36
N ALA A 119 -5.99 20.64 0.87
CA ALA A 119 -5.52 20.48 -0.50
C ALA A 119 -5.08 19.03 -0.78
N PHE A 120 -4.38 18.41 0.17
CA PHE A 120 -4.04 16.99 0.10
C PHE A 120 -5.27 16.09 0.08
N LEU A 121 -6.34 16.42 0.81
CA LEU A 121 -7.59 15.65 0.73
C LEU A 121 -8.20 15.70 -0.67
N GLU A 122 -8.10 16.82 -1.38
CA GLU A 122 -8.66 16.99 -2.73
C GLU A 122 -7.96 16.11 -3.78
N GLU A 123 -6.74 15.62 -3.52
CA GLU A 123 -6.08 14.59 -4.32
C GLU A 123 -6.92 13.30 -4.47
N ARG A 124 -7.88 13.06 -3.57
CA ARG A 124 -8.85 11.94 -3.69
C ARG A 124 -9.67 12.00 -4.97
N HIS A 125 -9.93 13.19 -5.50
CA HIS A 125 -10.68 13.37 -6.75
C HIS A 125 -9.81 13.10 -7.98
N LYS A 126 -8.49 13.22 -7.84
CA LYS A 126 -7.52 12.94 -8.92
C LYS A 126 -7.15 11.46 -8.99
N TRP A 127 -7.04 10.79 -7.84
CA TRP A 127 -6.48 9.44 -7.76
C TRP A 127 -7.44 8.38 -7.23
N GLY A 128 -8.58 8.78 -6.67
CA GLY A 128 -9.63 7.86 -6.25
C GLY A 128 -10.13 7.03 -7.42
N GLY A 129 -10.25 5.71 -7.23
CA GLY A 129 -10.73 4.80 -8.27
C GLY A 129 -9.70 4.38 -9.32
N HIS A 130 -8.48 4.94 -9.32
CA HIS A 130 -7.44 4.57 -10.28
C HIS A 130 -6.86 3.18 -9.99
N GLU A 131 -6.98 2.26 -10.95
CA GLU A 131 -6.50 0.89 -10.77
C GLU A 131 -5.04 0.81 -10.29
N TYR A 132 -4.81 -0.15 -9.39
CA TYR A 132 -3.55 -0.43 -8.70
C TYR A 132 -3.04 0.65 -7.75
N MET A 133 -3.70 1.80 -7.62
CA MET A 133 -3.23 2.86 -6.72
C MET A 133 -3.34 2.51 -5.23
N TRP A 134 -4.02 1.43 -4.85
CA TRP A 134 -3.96 0.87 -3.49
C TRP A 134 -2.54 0.42 -3.09
N HIS A 135 -1.63 0.23 -4.05
CA HIS A 135 -0.22 -0.04 -3.78
C HIS A 135 0.57 1.18 -3.30
N ARG A 136 0.03 2.40 -3.41
CA ARG A 136 0.75 3.64 -3.12
C ARG A 136 0.25 4.30 -1.84
N ALA A 137 1.17 4.77 -1.01
CA ALA A 137 0.83 5.45 0.23
C ALA A 137 0.26 6.85 0.00
N ILE A 138 0.81 7.62 -0.94
CA ILE A 138 0.46 9.02 -1.16
C ILE A 138 -0.79 9.12 -2.03
N ARG A 139 -0.75 8.53 -3.23
CA ARG A 139 -1.85 8.57 -4.20
C ARG A 139 -2.95 7.51 -3.98
N GLY A 140 -2.77 6.57 -3.05
CA GLY A 140 -3.76 5.51 -2.80
C GLY A 140 -4.95 5.93 -1.92
N TRP A 141 -6.10 6.21 -2.54
CA TRP A 141 -7.35 6.60 -1.87
C TRP A 141 -8.35 5.44 -1.74
N TYR A 142 -8.01 4.44 -0.93
CA TYR A 142 -8.83 3.25 -0.69
C TYR A 142 -9.02 2.99 0.81
N PRO A 143 -10.25 2.70 1.30
CA PRO A 143 -10.47 2.36 2.70
C PRO A 143 -9.71 1.09 3.09
N ALA A 144 -9.35 0.96 4.38
CA ALA A 144 -8.65 -0.23 4.87
C ALA A 144 -9.45 -1.53 4.64
N LYS A 145 -10.78 -1.43 4.63
CA LYS A 145 -11.70 -2.54 4.33
C LYS A 145 -11.36 -3.20 2.98
N ASP A 146 -11.07 -2.42 1.94
CA ASP A 146 -10.79 -2.95 0.60
C ASP A 146 -9.57 -3.87 0.55
N TYR A 147 -8.64 -3.71 1.49
CA TYR A 147 -7.44 -4.55 1.56
C TYR A 147 -7.72 -5.93 2.16
N VAL A 148 -8.80 -6.07 2.92
CA VAL A 148 -9.08 -7.27 3.71
C VAL A 148 -10.37 -8.00 3.29
N THR A 149 -11.15 -7.44 2.36
CA THR A 149 -12.38 -8.07 1.87
C THR A 149 -12.28 -8.54 0.43
N CYS A 150 -13.04 -9.58 0.11
CA CYS A 150 -13.34 -9.99 -1.25
C CYS A 150 -14.40 -9.10 -1.91
N ASP A 151 -14.72 -9.36 -3.17
CA ASP A 151 -15.77 -8.63 -3.92
C ASP A 151 -17.17 -8.83 -3.33
N LYS A 152 -17.35 -9.83 -2.45
CA LYS A 152 -18.59 -10.04 -1.68
C LYS A 152 -18.64 -9.24 -0.37
N GLY A 153 -17.60 -8.48 -0.05
CA GLY A 153 -17.49 -7.72 1.20
C GLY A 153 -17.28 -8.58 2.46
N ILE A 154 -17.03 -9.88 2.27
CA ILE A 154 -16.66 -10.87 3.29
C ILE A 154 -15.13 -10.89 3.42
#